data_AF-A0A536QK81-F1
#
_entry.id   AF-A0A536QK81-F1
#
_cell.length_a   1.000
_cell.length_b   1.000
_cell.length_c   1.000
_cell.angle_alpha   90.00
_cell.angle_beta   90.00
_cell.angle_gamma   90.00
#
_symmetry.space_group_name_H-M   'P 1'
#
loop_
_entity.id
_entity.type
_entity.pdbx_description
1 polymer ?
#
loop_
_entity_poly.entity_id
_entity_poly.type
_entity_poly.pdbx_seq_one_letter_code
_entity_poly.pdbx_strand_id
1 'polypeptide(L)' 'SYKKKELEEWLPKIREMAERAKEIHLLMNNCYGDKAVNNAAELAKLLD' A
#
# COMPACT_ATOMS: atom_id res chain seq x y z
N SER A 1 7.83 -10.36 -2.70
CA SER A 1 7.27 -9.00 -2.62
C SER A 1 6.39 -8.77 -3.80
N TYR A 2 5.38 -7.92 -3.63
CA TYR A 2 4.79 -7.20 -4.73
C TYR A 2 5.85 -6.34 -5.42
N LYS A 3 5.76 -6.25 -6.73
CA LYS A 3 6.56 -5.34 -7.55
C LYS A 3 5.98 -3.93 -7.44
N LYS A 4 6.81 -2.91 -7.71
CA LYS A 4 6.39 -1.50 -7.73
C LYS A 4 5.13 -1.26 -8.56
N LYS A 5 5.04 -1.86 -9.76
CA LYS A 5 3.86 -1.74 -10.63
C LYS A 5 2.58 -2.28 -9.98
N GLU A 6 2.68 -3.41 -9.28
CA GLU A 6 1.52 -4.01 -8.58
C GLU A 6 1.05 -3.12 -7.41
N LEU A 7 1.97 -2.41 -6.75
CA LEU A 7 1.63 -1.41 -5.73
C LEU A 7 1.02 -0.13 -6.33
N GLU A 8 1.55 0.32 -7.48
CA GLU A 8 1.05 1.51 -8.20
C GLU A 8 -0.40 1.35 -8.66
N GLU A 9 -0.81 0.14 -9.05
CA GLU A 9 -2.19 -0.18 -9.43
C GLU A 9 -3.22 0.08 -8.33
N TRP A 10 -2.81 0.09 -7.06
CA TRP A 10 -3.69 0.36 -5.93
C TRP A 10 -3.81 1.84 -5.57
N LEU A 11 -2.85 2.69 -5.98
CA LEU A 11 -2.82 4.10 -5.61
C LEU A 11 -4.10 4.86 -5.98
N PRO A 12 -4.70 4.70 -7.18
CA PRO A 12 -5.92 5.41 -7.53
C PRO A 12 -7.08 5.05 -6.59
N LYS A 13 -7.23 3.76 -6.28
CA LYS A 13 -8.30 3.25 -5.39
C LYS A 13 -8.09 3.73 -3.95
N ILE A 14 -6.85 3.74 -3.47
CA ILE A 14 -6.52 4.22 -2.13
C ILE A 14 -6.84 5.71 -2.00
N ARG A 15 -6.49 6.52 -3.01
CA ARG A 15 -6.80 7.96 -3.04
C ARG A 15 -8.31 8.22 -3.08
N GLU A 16 -9.07 7.49 -3.89
CA GLU A 16 -10.54 7.58 -3.91
C GLU A 16 -11.16 7.24 -2.54
N MET A 17 -10.68 6.17 -1.89
CA MET A 17 -11.16 5.83 -0.54
C MET A 17 -10.80 6.94 0.47
N ALA A 18 -9.62 7.55 0.34
CA ALA A 18 -9.16 8.59 1.26
C ALA A 18 -10.00 9.87 1.18
N GLU A 19 -10.62 10.14 0.04
CA GLU A 19 -11.58 11.25 -0.10
C GLU A 19 -12.89 10.99 0.66
N ARG A 20 -13.25 9.73 0.90
CA ARG A 20 -14.53 9.32 1.49
C ARG A 20 -14.43 8.88 2.95
N ALA A 21 -13.23 8.66 3.47
CA ALA A 21 -12.98 8.20 4.82
C ALA A 21 -12.12 9.20 5.58
N LYS A 22 -12.42 9.40 6.88
CA LYS A 22 -11.61 10.24 7.76
C LYS A 22 -10.19 9.67 7.96
N GLU A 23 -10.08 8.35 7.93
CA GLU A 23 -8.84 7.62 8.14
C GLU A 23 -8.88 6.28 7.40
N ILE A 24 -7.73 5.83 6.90
CA ILE A 24 -7.57 4.54 6.22
C ILE A 24 -6.37 3.83 6.80
N HIS A 25 -6.56 2.54 7.11
CA HIS A 25 -5.48 1.65 7.52
C HIS A 25 -5.22 0.62 6.42
N LEU A 26 -3.99 0.60 5.90
CA LEU A 26 -3.55 -0.38 4.90
C LEU A 26 -2.71 -1.45 5.60
N LEU A 27 -3.11 -2.72 5.48
CA LEU A 27 -2.43 -3.84 6.10
C LEU A 27 -1.80 -4.74 5.04
N MET A 28 -0.47 -4.88 5.09
CA MET A 28 0.26 -5.84 4.26
C MET A 28 0.27 -7.21 4.95
N ASN A 29 -0.42 -8.19 4.37
CA ASN A 29 -0.52 -9.54 4.94
C ASN A 29 0.36 -10.58 4.22
N ASN A 30 1.26 -10.16 3.33
CA ASN A 30 2.20 -11.05 2.64
C ASN A 30 3.44 -11.34 3.50
N CYS A 31 3.23 -11.81 4.74
CA CYS A 31 4.21 -11.91 5.84
C CYS A 31 5.27 -13.02 5.70
N TYR A 32 5.54 -13.50 4.49
CA TYR A 32 6.63 -14.46 4.28
C TYR A 32 7.97 -13.73 4.26
N GLY A 33 8.79 -13.95 5.29
CA GLY A 33 10.06 -13.23 5.48
C GLY A 33 9.84 -11.76 5.77
N ASP A 34 10.56 -10.88 5.07
CA ASP A 34 10.52 -9.42 5.21
C ASP A 34 9.58 -8.72 4.21
N LYS A 35 8.89 -9.49 3.36
CA LYS A 35 8.10 -8.98 2.22
C LYS A 35 7.02 -7.97 2.64
N ALA A 36 6.31 -8.22 3.73
CA ALA A 36 5.24 -7.34 4.21
C ALA A 36 5.78 -5.98 4.65
N VAL A 37 6.88 -5.96 5.41
CA VAL A 37 7.51 -4.71 5.88
C VAL A 37 8.09 -3.92 4.71
N ASN A 38 8.78 -4.61 3.79
CA ASN A 38 9.35 -3.97 2.61
C ASN A 38 8.25 -3.36 1.72
N ASN A 39 7.19 -4.11 1.42
CA ASN A 39 6.11 -3.59 0.59
C ASN A 39 5.29 -2.50 1.30
N ALA A 40 5.12 -2.56 2.62
CA ALA A 40 4.47 -1.47 3.36
C ALA A 40 5.28 -0.17 3.27
N ALA A 41 6.61 -0.25 3.44
CA ALA A 41 7.49 0.91 3.32
C ALA A 41 7.53 1.46 1.88
N GLU A 42 7.52 0.61 0.87
CA GLU A 42 7.43 1.03 -0.54
C GLU A 42 6.09 1.70 -0.85
N LEU A 43 4.97 1.11 -0.40
CA LEU A 43 3.64 1.67 -0.60
C LEU A 43 3.49 3.03 0.09
N ALA A 44 4.03 3.18 1.31
CA ALA A 44 4.05 4.47 2.02
C ALA A 44 4.76 5.56 1.18
N LYS A 45 5.94 5.26 0.62
CA LYS A 45 6.67 6.20 -0.25
C LYS A 45 5.93 6.56 -1.54
N LEU A 46 5.02 5.71 -2.02
CA LEU A 46 4.20 5.99 -3.19
C LEU A 46 2.94 6.82 -2.87
N LEU A 47 2.57 6.88 -1.60
CA LEU A 47 1.41 7.62 -1.10
C LEU A 47 1.75 9.03 -0.62
N ASP A 48 3.00 9.26 -0.20
CA ASP A 48 3.59 10.60 -0.01
C ASP A 48 3.48 11.47 -1.27
#